data_AF-A0A661MVU7-F1
#
_entry.id   AF-A0A661MVU7-F1
#
_cell.length_a   1.000
_cell.length_b   1.000
_cell.length_c   1.000
_cell.angle_alpha   90.00
_cell.angle_beta   90.00
_cell.angle_gamma   90.00
#
_symmetry.space_group_name_H-M   'P 1'
#
loop_
_entity.id
_entity.type
_entity.pdbx_description
1 polymer ?
#
loop_
_entity_poly.entity_id
_entity_poly.type
_entity_poly.pdbx_seq_one_letter_code
_entity_poly.pdbx_strand_id
1 'polypeptide(L)' 'VVALGPELQRSRLTARDRIADQEADERLASQLPLADKVAAADYVIDNAGPRSQLASRVAEVVADIRSQVAAPVGGT' A
#
# COMPACT_ATOMS: atom_id res chain seq x y z
N VAL A 1 1.38 -2.66 -3.78
CA VAL A 1 0.30 -1.85 -3.17
C VAL A 1 0.42 -1.84 -1.66
N VAL A 2 0.19 -0.69 -1.02
CA VAL A 2 0.06 -0.60 0.46
C VAL A 2 -1.43 -0.52 0.78
N ALA A 3 -1.93 -1.47 1.56
CA ALA A 3 -3.33 -1.62 1.87
C ALA A 3 -3.66 -1.12 3.29
N LEU A 4 -4.82 -0.50 3.43
CA LEU A 4 -5.41 -0.10 4.69
C LEU A 4 -6.93 -0.08 4.51
N GLY A 5 -7.70 -0.55 5.49
CA GLY A 5 -9.16 -0.53 5.40
C GLY A 5 -9.73 0.88 5.18
N PRO A 6 -10.85 1.02 4.46
CA PRO A 6 -11.38 2.32 4.01
C PRO A 6 -11.67 3.29 5.16
N GLU A 7 -12.17 2.80 6.29
CA GLU A 7 -12.44 3.63 7.48
C GLU A 7 -11.17 4.23 8.07
N LEU A 8 -10.11 3.41 8.23
CA LEU A 8 -8.81 3.88 8.71
C LEU A 8 -8.12 4.78 7.70
N GLN A 9 -8.33 4.53 6.40
CA GLN A 9 -7.80 5.37 5.34
C GLN A 9 -8.42 6.76 5.36
N ARG A 10 -9.76 6.85 5.51
CA ARG A 10 -10.48 8.12 5.68
C ARG A 10 -10.01 8.85 6.93
N SER A 11 -10.00 8.19 8.08
CA SER A 11 -9.59 8.78 9.36
C SER A 11 -8.17 9.36 9.31
N ARG A 12 -7.21 8.64 8.71
CA ARG A 12 -5.85 9.14 8.55
C ARG A 12 -5.77 10.30 7.54
N LEU A 13 -6.56 10.25 6.46
CA LEU A 13 -6.56 11.28 5.43
C LEU A 13 -7.12 12.61 5.96
N THR A 14 -8.24 12.57 6.68
CA THR A 14 -8.85 13.77 7.27
C THR A 14 -7.97 14.36 8.35
N ALA A 15 -7.38 13.53 9.22
CA ALA A 15 -6.45 13.99 10.25
C ALA A 15 -5.17 14.64 9.67
N ARG A 16 -4.63 14.09 8.58
CA ARG A 16 -3.41 14.58 7.93
C ARG A 16 -3.66 15.87 7.15
N ASP A 17 -4.70 15.88 6.31
CA ASP A 17 -4.92 16.96 5.34
C ASP A 17 -5.87 18.04 5.89
N ARG A 18 -6.47 17.82 7.07
CA ARG A 18 -7.46 18.71 7.71
C ARG A 18 -8.67 19.02 6.80
N ILE A 19 -9.14 17.99 6.10
CA ILE A 19 -10.29 18.05 5.19
C ILE A 19 -11.53 17.41 5.81
N ALA A 20 -12.71 17.73 5.27
CA ALA A 20 -13.96 17.10 5.67
C ALA A 20 -14.02 15.63 5.21
N ASP A 21 -14.81 14.80 5.91
CA ASP A 21 -15.01 13.38 5.57
C ASP A 21 -15.50 13.18 4.13
N GLN A 22 -16.41 14.05 3.67
CA GLN A 22 -16.95 14.02 2.31
C GLN A 22 -15.84 14.22 1.26
N GLU A 23 -14.92 15.16 1.49
CA GLU A 23 -13.80 15.40 0.58
C GLU A 23 -12.80 14.24 0.61
N ALA A 24 -12.59 13.62 1.77
CA ALA A 24 -11.80 12.40 1.88
C ALA A 24 -12.42 11.24 1.08
N ASP A 25 -13.75 11.08 1.13
CA ASP A 25 -14.46 10.04 0.37
C ASP A 25 -14.38 10.25 -1.14
N GLU A 26 -14.51 11.49 -1.61
CA GLU A 26 -14.35 11.82 -3.04
C GLU A 26 -12.93 11.49 -3.53
N ARG A 27 -11.91 11.83 -2.72
CA ARG A 27 -10.51 11.48 -3.01
C ARG A 27 -10.30 9.97 -3.04
N LEU A 28 -10.90 9.21 -2.12
CA LEU A 28 -10.82 7.75 -2.12
C LEU A 28 -11.53 7.15 -3.34
N ALA A 29 -12.70 7.67 -3.72
CA ALA A 29 -13.47 7.23 -4.87
C ALA A 29 -12.80 7.53 -6.22
N SER A 30 -11.96 8.57 -6.29
CA SER A 30 -11.17 8.87 -7.50
C SER A 30 -10.08 7.85 -7.81
N GLN A 31 -9.79 6.95 -6.86
CA GLN A 31 -8.79 5.91 -7.03
C GLN A 31 -9.46 4.57 -7.36
N LEU A 32 -8.71 3.64 -7.95
CA LEU A 32 -9.16 2.27 -8.10
C LEU A 32 -9.54 1.66 -6.72
N PRO A 33 -10.62 0.87 -6.62
CA PRO A 33 -10.99 0.18 -5.39
C PRO A 33 -9.81 -0.61 -4.81
N LEU A 34 -9.71 -0.65 -3.48
CA LEU A 34 -8.59 -1.31 -2.81
C LEU A 34 -8.46 -2.78 -3.21
N ALA A 35 -9.58 -3.49 -3.35
CA ALA A 35 -9.60 -4.89 -3.79
C ALA A 35 -8.96 -5.06 -5.17
N ASP A 36 -9.30 -4.18 -6.11
CA ASP A 36 -8.76 -4.23 -7.48
C ASP A 36 -7.27 -3.90 -7.50
N LYS A 37 -6.84 -2.91 -6.69
CA LYS A 37 -5.41 -2.60 -6.52
C LYS A 37 -4.65 -3.78 -5.93
N VAL A 38 -5.21 -4.45 -4.94
CA VAL A 38 -4.61 -5.62 -4.30
C VAL A 38 -4.49 -6.77 -5.30
N ALA A 39 -5.54 -7.03 -6.09
CA ALA A 39 -5.53 -8.07 -7.11
C ALA A 39 -4.48 -7.84 -8.20
N ALA A 40 -4.19 -6.59 -8.54
CA ALA A 40 -3.22 -6.21 -9.57
C ALA A 40 -1.77 -6.06 -9.06
N ALA A 41 -1.48 -6.30 -7.78
CA ALA A 41 -0.18 -5.98 -7.19
C ALA A 41 0.73 -7.21 -7.02
N ASP A 42 2.00 -7.07 -7.41
CA ASP A 42 3.04 -8.09 -7.15
C ASP A 42 3.33 -8.24 -5.65
N TYR A 43 3.27 -7.12 -4.92
CA TYR A 43 3.46 -7.09 -3.47
C TYR A 43 2.34 -6.31 -2.79
N VAL A 44 1.82 -6.86 -1.70
CA VAL A 44 0.86 -6.19 -0.82
C VAL A 44 1.47 -6.03 0.57
N ILE A 45 1.40 -4.81 1.10
CA ILE A 45 1.87 -4.46 2.43
C ILE A 45 0.68 -3.90 3.22
N ASP A 46 0.27 -4.60 4.28
CA ASP A 46 -0.78 -4.14 5.18
C ASP A 46 -0.23 -3.10 6.18
N ASN A 47 -0.84 -1.92 6.21
CA ASN A 47 -0.49 -0.80 7.08
C ASN A 47 -1.50 -0.57 8.23
N ALA A 48 -2.37 -1.55 8.49
CA ALA A 48 -3.27 -1.57 9.64
C ALA A 48 -2.57 -2.05 10.93
N GLY A 49 -1.52 -2.87 10.79
CA GLY A 49 -0.78 -3.47 11.89
C GLY A 49 0.24 -2.56 12.59
N PRO A 50 0.91 -3.07 13.64
CA PRO A 50 1.96 -2.33 14.34
C PRO A 50 3.18 -2.08 13.44
N ARG A 51 3.91 -0.99 13.72
CA ARG A 51 5.09 -0.57 12.93
C ARG A 51 6.18 -1.64 12.83
N SER A 52 6.31 -2.51 13.83
CA SER A 52 7.28 -3.61 13.82
C SER A 52 6.96 -4.64 12.73
N GLN A 53 5.70 -5.05 12.59
CA GLN A 53 5.27 -5.95 11.51
C GLN A 53 5.46 -5.31 10.14
N LEU A 54 5.14 -4.02 10.03
CA LEU A 54 5.36 -3.26 8.80
C LEU A 54 6.84 -3.21 8.40
N ALA A 55 7.74 -2.97 9.37
CA ALA A 55 9.18 -2.91 9.13
C ALA A 55 9.73 -4.25 8.63
N SER A 56 9.33 -5.37 9.24
CA SER A 56 9.69 -6.71 8.78
C SER A 56 9.19 -6.97 7.36
N ARG A 57 7.91 -6.67 7.08
CA ARG A 57 7.33 -6.89 5.76
C ARG A 57 8.00 -6.04 4.66
N VAL A 58 8.33 -4.79 4.97
CA VAL A 58 9.06 -3.93 4.03
C VAL A 58 10.47 -4.48 3.76
N ALA A 59 11.17 -4.97 4.78
CA ALA A 59 12.49 -5.56 4.60
C ALA A 59 12.47 -6.80 3.69
N GLU A 60 11.47 -7.68 3.86
CA GLU A 60 11.25 -8.84 2.99
C GLU A 60 11.05 -8.42 1.53
N VAL A 61 10.13 -7.50 1.27
CA VAL A 61 9.81 -7.03 -0.09
C VAL A 61 11.03 -6.37 -0.75
N VAL A 62 11.79 -5.56 0.00
CA VAL A 62 13.01 -4.92 -0.51
C VAL A 62 14.09 -5.96 -0.83
N ALA A 63 14.25 -7.00 0.00
CA ALA A 63 15.21 -8.06 -0.26
C ALA A 63 14.85 -8.86 -1.52
N ASP A 64 13.58 -9.18 -1.72
CA ASP A 64 13.10 -9.91 -2.89
C ASP A 64 13.30 -9.11 -4.18
N ILE A 65 12.87 -7.83 -4.20
CA ILE A 65 13.10 -6.92 -5.34
C ILE A 65 14.60 -6.81 -5.65
N ARG A 66 15.46 -6.70 -4.63
CA ARG A 66 16.91 -6.66 -4.85
C ARG A 66 17.45 -7.95 -5.46
N SER A 67 16.92 -9.11 -5.06
CA SER A 67 17.33 -10.40 -5.62
C SER A 67 16.94 -10.52 -7.10
N GLN A 68 15.76 -10.00 -7.47
CA GLN A 68 15.25 -10.01 -8.85
C GLN A 68 16.02 -9.05 -9.75
N VAL A 69 16.50 -7.93 -9.20
CA VAL A 69 17.33 -6.96 -9.93
C VAL A 69 18.80 -7.41 -10.02
N ALA A 70 19.30 -8.12 -9.01
CA ALA A 70 20.68 -8.63 -8.99
C ALA A 70 20.85 -9.95 -9.77
N ALA A 71 19.77 -10.69 -10.02
CA ALA A 71 19.77 -11.78 -10.98
C ALA A 71 20.06 -11.21 -12.38
N PRO A 72 21.03 -11.75 -13.14
CA PRO A 72 21.28 -11.25 -14.49
C PRO A 72 20.02 -11.43 -15.31
N VAL A 73 19.54 -10.34 -15.90
CA VAL A 73 18.61 -10.38 -17.03
C VAL A 73 19.35 -11.11 -18.17
N GLY A 74 19.12 -12.41 -18.30
CA GLY A 74 19.79 -13.26 -19.27
C GLY A 74 18.87 -14.36 -19.79
N GLY A 75 18.53 -14.26 -21.09
CA GLY A 75 17.87 -15.27 -21.91
C GLY A 75 16.35 -15.07 -22.00
N THR A 76 15.75 -14.69 -23.13
CA THR A 76 16.07 -14.99 -24.55
C THR A 76 15.63 -13.82 -25.44
#